data_AF-A0A948YA82-F1
#
_entry.id   AF-A0A948YA82-F1
#
_cell.length_a   1.000
_cell.length_b   1.000
_cell.length_c   1.000
_cell.angle_alpha   90.00
_cell.angle_beta   90.00
_cell.angle_gamma   90.00
#
_symmetry.space_group_name_H-M   'P 1'
#
loop_
_entity.id
_entity.type
_entity.pdbx_description
1 polymer ?
#
loop_
_entity_poly.entity_id
_entity_poly.type
_entity_poly.pdbx_seq_one_letter_code
_entity_poly.pdbx_strand_id
1 'polypeptide(L)'
;MTIQKFQNQIFIVGPCAVENREMVMETAKNSRELGVDFVRLSLWKPRTKPGFEGVGEAGIDWIVDAANMGVNPAVEPIIPEHAAKVAQAVLTRAPKAKLLLWIGARN
;
A
#
# COMPACT_ATOMS: atom_id res chain seq x y z
N MET A 1 7.44 3.84 20.68
CA MET A 1 8.75 4.13 20.06
C MET A 1 8.44 4.79 18.73
N THR A 2 8.93 6.01 18.46
CA THR A 2 8.64 6.74 17.20
C THR A 2 9.89 6.74 16.34
N ILE A 3 9.74 6.69 15.01
CA ILE A 3 10.89 6.70 14.09
C ILE A 3 11.53 8.09 14.15
N GLN A 4 12.82 8.16 14.52
CA GLN A 4 13.61 9.37 14.35
C GLN A 4 13.96 9.54 12.88
N LYS A 5 13.47 10.62 12.24
CA LYS A 5 13.75 10.93 10.84
C LYS A 5 14.91 11.90 10.71
N PHE A 6 15.86 11.60 9.84
CA PHE A 6 16.85 12.57 9.37
C PHE A 6 16.25 13.41 8.22
N GLN A 7 16.73 14.65 8.03
CA GLN A 7 16.37 15.47 6.88
C GLN A 7 16.71 14.69 5.58
N ASN A 8 15.70 14.47 4.73
CA ASN A 8 15.76 13.77 3.43
C ASN A 8 15.59 12.23 3.45
N GLN A 9 15.11 11.63 4.54
CA GLN A 9 14.76 10.20 4.53
C GLN A 9 13.25 9.96 4.35
N ILE A 10 12.91 9.00 3.50
CA ILE A 10 11.54 8.49 3.33
C ILE A 10 11.48 7.07 3.89
N PHE A 11 10.57 6.82 4.83
CA PHE A 11 10.33 5.49 5.36
C PHE A 11 9.09 4.86 4.72
N ILE A 12 9.29 3.68 4.12
CA ILE A 12 8.22 2.84 3.56
C ILE A 12 8.21 1.53 4.33
N VAL A 13 7.13 1.24 5.04
CA VAL A 13 6.98 0.02 5.86
C VAL A 13 5.69 -0.72 5.52
N GLY A 14 5.57 -1.97 5.92
CA GLY A 14 4.33 -2.73 5.73
C GLY A 14 4.60 -4.16 5.29
N PRO A 15 3.55 -4.99 5.21
CA PRO A 15 3.67 -6.40 4.92
C PRO A 15 4.18 -6.63 3.49
N CYS A 16 4.72 -7.83 3.27
CA CYS A 16 5.13 -8.23 1.92
C CYS A 16 3.92 -8.34 1.00
N ALA A 17 2.87 -9.04 1.42
CA ALA A 17 1.60 -9.21 0.71
C ALA A 17 0.45 -8.81 1.63
N VAL A 18 -0.63 -8.27 1.07
CA VAL A 18 -1.89 -8.12 1.79
C VAL A 18 -2.63 -9.45 1.76
N GLU A 19 -3.13 -9.90 2.91
CA GLU A 19 -3.79 -11.21 3.09
C GLU A 19 -5.23 -11.06 3.60
N ASN A 20 -5.54 -10.05 4.41
CA ASN A 20 -6.88 -9.73 4.91
C ASN A 20 -6.99 -8.25 5.29
N ARG A 21 -8.22 -7.78 5.55
CA ARG A 21 -8.52 -6.37 5.86
C ARG A 21 -7.96 -5.96 7.22
N GLU A 22 -8.09 -6.83 8.21
CA GLU A 22 -7.66 -6.58 9.60
C GLU A 22 -6.18 -6.22 9.65
N MET A 23 -5.34 -6.99 8.95
CA MET A 23 -3.90 -6.73 8.84
C MET A 23 -3.62 -5.37 8.21
N VAL A 24 -4.37 -4.95 7.19
CA VAL A 24 -4.20 -3.63 6.56
C VAL A 24 -4.53 -2.52 7.54
N MET A 25 -5.65 -2.65 8.28
CA MET A 25 -6.08 -1.64 9.25
C MET A 25 -5.10 -1.54 10.42
N GLU A 26 -4.62 -2.68 10.94
CA GLU A 26 -3.60 -2.71 12.00
C GLU A 26 -2.27 -2.10 11.52
N THR A 27 -1.83 -2.47 10.31
CA THR A 27 -0.62 -1.89 9.71
C THR A 27 -0.74 -0.37 9.58
N ALA A 28 -1.88 0.13 9.10
CA ALA A 28 -2.13 1.56 8.94
C ALA A 28 -2.09 2.30 10.30
N LYS A 29 -2.75 1.74 11.32
CA LYS A 29 -2.74 2.28 12.68
C LYS A 29 -1.31 2.38 13.22
N ASN A 30 -0.59 1.26 13.25
CA ASN A 30 0.77 1.18 13.80
C ASN A 30 1.73 2.09 13.04
N SER A 31 1.61 2.12 11.70
CA SER A 31 2.41 2.98 10.83
C SER A 31 2.21 4.47 11.12
N ARG A 32 0.96 4.90 11.34
CA ARG A 32 0.65 6.27 11.71
C ARG A 32 1.25 6.65 13.06
N GLU A 33 1.18 5.78 14.06
CA GLU A 33 1.77 5.99 15.38
C GLU A 33 3.31 6.08 15.32
N LEU A 34 3.94 5.35 14.40
CA LEU A 34 5.37 5.39 14.14
C LEU A 34 5.82 6.62 13.33
N GLY A 35 4.88 7.30 12.67
CA GLY A 35 5.15 8.47 11.83
C GLY A 35 5.81 8.14 10.48
N VAL A 36 5.57 6.97 9.90
CA VAL A 36 6.13 6.60 8.57
C VAL A 36 5.54 7.44 7.44
N ASP A 37 6.30 7.57 6.34
CA ASP A 37 5.87 8.37 5.19
C ASP A 37 4.88 7.60 4.31
N PHE A 38 5.16 6.32 4.05
CA PHE A 38 4.31 5.45 3.23
C PHE A 38 4.15 4.06 3.84
N VAL A 39 3.03 3.41 3.52
CA VAL A 39 2.72 2.03 3.88
C VAL A 39 2.62 1.17 2.63
N ARG A 40 3.53 0.20 2.47
CA ARG A 40 3.47 -0.76 1.37
C ARG A 40 2.35 -1.77 1.58
N LEU A 41 1.46 -1.88 0.60
CA LEU A 41 0.28 -2.74 0.61
C LEU A 41 0.16 -3.46 -0.73
N SER A 42 0.95 -4.53 -0.93
CA SER A 42 0.95 -5.26 -2.21
C SER A 42 -0.32 -6.11 -2.36
N LEU A 43 -1.17 -5.74 -3.31
CA LEU A 43 -2.40 -6.47 -3.64
C LEU A 43 -2.17 -7.66 -4.57
N TRP A 44 -1.11 -7.63 -5.38
CA TRP A 44 -0.80 -8.65 -6.38
C TRP A 44 0.62 -9.17 -6.19
N LYS A 45 0.86 -10.42 -6.57
CA LYS A 45 2.19 -11.04 -6.62
C LYS A 45 2.46 -11.62 -8.01
N PRO A 46 3.55 -11.21 -8.69
CA PRO A 46 3.90 -11.78 -9.99
C PRO A 46 4.52 -13.16 -9.78
N ARG A 47 3.70 -14.22 -9.84
CA ARG A 47 4.14 -15.60 -9.63
C ARG A 47 4.35 -16.31 -10.96
N THR A 48 5.43 -17.08 -11.03
CA THR A 48 5.69 -18.05 -12.12
C THR A 48 5.43 -19.50 -11.68
N LYS A 49 5.26 -19.73 -10.37
CA LYS A 49 4.95 -21.02 -9.76
C LYS A 49 3.70 -20.88 -8.88
N PRO A 50 2.87 -21.92 -8.77
CA PRO A 50 1.65 -21.89 -7.96
C PRO A 50 1.91 -21.41 -6.52
N GLY A 51 1.07 -20.51 -6.03
CA GLY A 51 1.13 -20.00 -4.66
C GLY A 51 0.09 -18.91 -4.42
N PHE A 52 0.29 -18.11 -3.38
CA PHE A 52 -0.58 -16.96 -3.11
C PHE A 52 -0.35 -15.84 -4.15
N GLU A 53 -1.39 -15.52 -4.91
CA GLU A 53 -1.35 -14.50 -5.98
C GLU A 53 -1.60 -13.07 -5.47
N GLY A 54 -1.97 -12.92 -4.19
CA GLY A 54 -2.47 -11.68 -3.61
C GLY A 54 -4.00 -11.62 -3.60
N VAL A 55 -4.56 -10.68 -2.83
CA VAL A 55 -6.01 -10.46 -2.73
C VAL A 55 -6.61 -9.77 -3.96
N GLY A 56 -5.77 -9.22 -4.83
CA GLY A 56 -6.18 -8.55 -6.06
C GLY A 56 -7.05 -7.33 -5.82
N GLU A 57 -8.02 -7.11 -6.72
CA GLU A 57 -8.88 -5.93 -6.71
C GLU A 57 -9.75 -5.80 -5.46
N ALA A 58 -10.10 -6.92 -4.82
CA ALA A 58 -10.85 -6.92 -3.58
C ALA A 58 -10.15 -6.13 -2.45
N GLY A 59 -8.82 -6.02 -2.50
CA GLY A 59 -8.04 -5.26 -1.53
C GLY A 59 -7.97 -3.75 -1.79
N ILE A 60 -8.47 -3.24 -2.93
CA ILE A 60 -8.42 -1.81 -3.26
C ILE A 60 -9.21 -0.98 -2.24
N ASP A 61 -10.38 -1.47 -1.82
CA ASP A 61 -11.19 -0.82 -0.78
C ASP A 61 -10.42 -0.70 0.54
N TRP A 62 -9.62 -1.72 0.88
CA TRP A 62 -8.84 -1.71 2.12
C TRP A 62 -7.69 -0.70 2.07
N ILE A 63 -7.12 -0.47 0.89
CA ILE A 63 -6.12 0.58 0.68
C ILE A 63 -6.75 1.96 0.85
N VAL A 64 -7.95 2.17 0.32
CA VAL A 64 -8.69 3.43 0.51
C VAL A 64 -9.01 3.65 1.99
N ASP A 65 -9.46 2.61 2.69
CA ASP A 65 -9.74 2.68 4.13
C ASP A 65 -8.48 3.08 4.92
N ALA A 66 -7.33 2.43 4.63
CA ALA A 66 -6.05 2.78 5.24
C ALA A 66 -5.63 4.22 4.92
N ALA A 67 -5.81 4.66 3.68
CA ALA A 67 -5.52 6.03 3.28
C ALA A 67 -6.36 7.05 4.08
N ASN A 68 -7.64 6.76 4.28
CA ASN A 68 -8.53 7.58 5.11
C ASN A 68 -8.20 7.54 6.61
N MET A 69 -7.48 6.52 7.08
CA MET A 69 -6.88 6.50 8.43
C MET A 69 -5.65 7.42 8.56
N GLY A 70 -5.18 8.02 7.46
CA GLY A 70 -4.12 9.03 7.46
C GLY A 70 -2.72 8.50 7.14
N VAL A 71 -2.61 7.32 6.52
CA VAL A 71 -1.34 6.84 5.94
C VAL A 71 -1.32 7.05 4.43
N ASN A 72 -0.12 7.14 3.84
CA ASN A 72 0.01 7.19 2.38
C ASN A 72 0.28 5.79 1.83
N PRO A 73 -0.59 5.22 0.98
CA PRO A 73 -0.35 3.90 0.43
C PRO A 73 0.77 3.88 -0.61
N ALA A 74 1.52 2.78 -0.62
CA ALA A 74 2.47 2.41 -1.66
C ALA A 74 2.09 1.04 -2.23
N VAL A 75 1.94 0.93 -3.56
CA VAL A 75 1.42 -0.29 -4.21
C VAL A 75 2.24 -0.66 -5.44
N GLU A 76 2.41 -1.97 -5.65
CA GLU A 76 2.96 -2.54 -6.88
C GLU A 76 1.84 -2.91 -7.85
N PRO A 77 1.62 -2.15 -8.93
CA PRO A 77 0.84 -2.64 -10.06
C PRO A 77 1.65 -3.68 -10.85
N ILE A 78 0.97 -4.71 -11.35
CA ILE A 78 1.57 -5.74 -12.22
C ILE A 78 1.32 -5.42 -13.69
N ILE A 79 0.17 -4.81 -13.97
CA ILE A 79 -0.23 -4.35 -15.30
C ILE A 79 -0.76 -2.90 -15.21
N PRO A 80 -0.81 -2.14 -16.32
CA PRO A 80 -1.27 -0.76 -16.32
C PRO A 80 -2.68 -0.58 -15.73
N GLU A 81 -3.58 -1.53 -15.93
CA GLU A 81 -4.94 -1.49 -15.38
C GLU A 81 -4.95 -1.47 -13.85
N HIS A 82 -4.03 -2.20 -13.20
CA HIS A 82 -3.91 -2.17 -11.73
C HIS A 82 -3.55 -0.78 -11.23
N ALA A 83 -2.60 -0.12 -11.90
CA ALA A 83 -2.19 1.25 -11.57
C ALA A 83 -3.37 2.22 -11.69
N ALA A 84 -4.11 2.14 -12.80
CA ALA A 84 -5.28 2.98 -13.05
C ALA A 84 -6.37 2.78 -11.99
N LYS A 85 -6.72 1.52 -11.66
CA LYS A 85 -7.75 1.22 -10.65
C LYS A 85 -7.38 1.73 -9.26
N VAL A 86 -6.13 1.50 -8.83
CA VAL A 86 -5.65 1.98 -7.52
C VAL A 86 -5.60 3.51 -7.48
N ALA A 87 -5.05 4.14 -8.52
CA ALA A 87 -4.98 5.61 -8.60
C ALA A 87 -6.36 6.24 -8.59
N GLN A 88 -7.28 5.74 -9.42
CA GLN A 88 -8.66 6.22 -9.45
C GLN A 88 -9.32 6.10 -8.07
N ALA A 89 -9.21 4.93 -7.43
CA ALA A 89 -9.84 4.70 -6.13
C ALA A 89 -9.26 5.61 -5.04
N VAL A 90 -7.93 5.65 -4.87
CA VAL A 90 -7.27 6.43 -3.81
C VAL A 90 -7.45 7.93 -4.03
N LEU A 91 -7.20 8.44 -5.25
CA LEU A 91 -7.26 9.88 -5.51
C LEU A 91 -8.70 10.42 -5.44
N THR A 92 -9.70 9.58 -5.73
CA THR A 92 -11.12 9.98 -5.63
C THR A 92 -11.64 9.87 -4.20
N ARG A 93 -11.34 8.77 -3.50
CA ARG A 93 -11.97 8.42 -2.21
C ARG A 93 -11.13 8.77 -0.98
N ALA A 94 -9.87 9.11 -1.17
CA ALA A 94 -8.93 9.57 -0.13
C ALA A 94 -8.06 10.73 -0.65
N PRO A 95 -8.65 11.88 -1.05
CA PRO A 95 -7.98 12.95 -1.80
C PRO A 95 -6.83 13.65 -1.05
N LYS A 96 -6.71 13.44 0.26
CA LYS A 96 -5.62 13.98 1.09
C LYS A 96 -4.39 13.05 1.13
N ALA A 97 -4.56 11.79 0.73
CA ALA A 97 -3.47 10.82 0.74
C ALA A 97 -2.59 10.99 -0.49
N LYS A 98 -1.29 10.79 -0.30
CA LYS A 98 -0.36 10.59 -1.41
C LYS A 98 -0.38 9.12 -1.79
N LEU A 99 -0.28 8.83 -3.08
CA LEU A 99 -0.14 7.46 -3.59
C LEU A 99 1.26 7.32 -4.19
N LEU A 100 1.98 6.26 -3.78
CA LEU A 100 3.20 5.83 -4.43
C LEU A 100 2.91 4.56 -5.23
N LEU A 101 3.23 4.57 -6.51
CA LEU A 101 3.26 3.38 -7.34
C LEU A 101 4.72 3.02 -7.58
N TRP A 102 5.10 1.75 -7.32
CA TRP A 102 6.44 1.27 -7.66
C TRP A 102 6.35 0.16 -8.71
N ILE A 103 7.27 0.18 -9.66
CA ILE A 103 7.40 -0.90 -10.65
C ILE A 103 8.36 -1.93 -10.07
N GLY A 104 7.88 -3.15 -9.89
CA GLY A 104 8.70 -4.25 -9.40
C GLY A 104 9.82 -4.59 -10.39
N ALA A 105 10.96 -5.09 -9.90
CA ALA A 105 12.17 -5.32 -10.70
C ALA A 105 12.02 -6.34 -11.86
N ARG A 106 10.86 -6.98 -12.02
CA ARG A 106 10.57 -7.95 -13.09
C ARG A 106 9.68 -7.38 -14.21
N ASN A 107 9.30 -6.10 -14.09
CA ASN A 107 8.47 -5.35 -15.04
C ASN A 107 9.31 -4.26 -15.69
#